data_AF-A0A2K4ZLB2-F1
#
_entry.id   AF-A0A2K4ZLB2-F1
#
_cell.length_a   1.000
_cell.length_b   1.000
_cell.length_c   1.000
_cell.angle_alpha   90.00
_cell.angle_beta   90.00
_cell.angle_gamma   90.00
#
_symmetry.space_group_name_H-M   'P 1'
#
loop_
_entity.id
_entity.type
_entity.pdbx_description
1 polymer ?
#
loop_
_entity_poly.entity_id
_entity_poly.type
_entity_poly.pdbx_seq_one_letter_code
_entity_poly.pdbx_strand_id
1 'polypeptide(L)'
;MNGITQHDITNVKYITVNDGTFFDLIDKDGYCLITDYHALSRKIILSEGNVPPRLGEEKKRLRIDSIDGLKNVLDGYISAAQQIFERFYSIDFSDIDKNLLMEQLIFDLLFDKYRQESVEMTQHGYSSSDYLMNILEPDAVRNIFADKVRNCIKRGMNIYSEMIKNSPELQEELETLGINHNIYEKYFSPKANENAKKKKARYVWNYMYCNQYMITSRQYRRQLKEDGNYTCERFVDDLKDYHSFVKKILPVENESPKKYFEKSMDYYFIESYKRIDFIFKLMNIIPKIEAENADYTFLVKRFHPAVLVPHENNNDLYLKIKCNYYRPLFMVENELHKQIQGDDKFDLSSYCIQLTHHQFIRAKVYELCRYHLEYTSSDYKDIKNFISQHYNMLSYHQSNEIWSKLPVKLWEKLDKETQAYFRKLKKTFTLINDSLFPESPKRKPATSNE
;
A
#
# COMPACT_ATOMS: atom_id res chain seq x y z
N MET A 1 4.79 -22.51 -16.78
CA MET A 1 5.99 -23.16 -16.20
C MET A 1 5.52 -24.45 -15.56
N ASN A 2 5.92 -25.64 -16.05
CA ASN A 2 5.41 -26.92 -15.55
C ASN A 2 6.52 -27.76 -14.93
N GLY A 3 6.83 -27.57 -13.65
CA GLY A 3 7.79 -28.40 -12.91
C GLY A 3 8.83 -27.56 -12.17
N ILE A 4 9.00 -27.87 -10.88
CA ILE A 4 10.00 -27.28 -10.00
C ILE A 4 10.86 -28.39 -9.37
N THR A 5 12.18 -28.17 -9.32
CA THR A 5 13.12 -29.10 -8.67
C THR A 5 13.82 -28.39 -7.51
N GLN A 6 13.87 -29.04 -6.35
CA GLN A 6 14.60 -28.57 -5.18
C GLN A 6 15.99 -29.18 -5.17
N HIS A 7 16.96 -28.40 -4.74
CA HIS A 7 18.33 -28.84 -4.50
C HIS A 7 18.78 -28.39 -3.10
N ASP A 8 19.52 -29.25 -2.41
CA ASP A 8 20.00 -29.02 -1.03
C ASP A 8 21.47 -28.60 -1.02
N ILE A 9 21.78 -27.49 -0.35
CA ILE A 9 23.15 -27.02 -0.11
C ILE A 9 23.30 -26.70 1.38
N THR A 10 24.53 -26.80 1.89
CA THR A 10 24.96 -26.59 3.29
C THR A 10 24.29 -25.44 4.04
N ASN A 11 23.87 -24.35 3.37
CA ASN A 11 23.25 -23.18 4.03
C ASN A 11 21.92 -22.70 3.41
N VAL A 12 21.45 -23.27 2.28
CA VAL A 12 20.22 -22.86 1.57
C VAL A 12 19.65 -23.98 0.72
N LYS A 13 18.34 -23.92 0.47
CA LYS A 13 17.67 -24.66 -0.60
C LYS A 13 17.39 -23.72 -1.76
N TYR A 14 17.49 -24.22 -3.00
CA TYR A 14 17.08 -23.45 -4.16
C TYR A 14 16.14 -24.25 -5.05
N ILE A 15 15.30 -23.51 -5.76
CA ILE A 15 14.34 -24.03 -6.71
C ILE A 15 14.81 -23.69 -8.11
N THR A 16 14.80 -24.68 -8.98
CA THR A 16 14.96 -24.48 -10.43
C THR A 16 13.66 -24.77 -11.16
N VAL A 17 13.45 -24.05 -12.27
CA VAL A 17 12.48 -24.46 -13.29
C VAL A 17 13.09 -25.52 -14.21
N ASN A 18 12.27 -26.12 -15.08
CA ASN A 18 12.63 -27.28 -15.92
C ASN A 18 13.92 -27.15 -16.75
N ASP A 19 14.31 -25.95 -17.14
CA ASP A 19 15.53 -25.70 -17.92
C ASP A 19 16.80 -25.60 -17.03
N GLY A 20 16.67 -25.87 -15.73
CA GLY A 20 17.76 -25.77 -14.75
C GLY A 20 18.02 -24.35 -14.27
N THR A 21 17.27 -23.35 -14.74
CA THR A 21 17.46 -21.95 -14.33
C THR A 21 16.97 -21.76 -12.90
N PHE A 22 17.75 -21.00 -12.13
CA PHE A 22 17.37 -20.55 -10.80
C PHE A 22 16.02 -19.81 -10.84
N PHE A 23 15.09 -20.24 -9.99
CA PHE A 23 13.79 -19.61 -9.83
C PHE A 23 13.66 -18.93 -8.47
N ASP A 24 14.02 -19.61 -7.40
CA ASP A 24 13.80 -19.09 -6.05
C ASP A 24 14.74 -19.70 -4.99
N LEU A 25 14.88 -19.02 -3.86
CA LEU A 25 15.55 -19.51 -2.65
C LEU A 25 14.51 -19.92 -1.61
N ILE A 26 14.84 -20.98 -0.88
CA ILE A 26 14.15 -21.43 0.32
C ILE A 26 15.20 -21.51 1.43
N ASP A 27 14.82 -21.10 2.64
CA ASP A 27 15.64 -21.36 3.81
C ASP A 27 15.91 -22.87 3.97
N LYS A 28 17.10 -23.23 4.46
CA LYS A 28 17.53 -24.65 4.56
C LYS A 28 16.55 -25.50 5.39
N ASP A 29 15.98 -24.89 6.43
CA ASP A 29 15.08 -25.55 7.37
C ASP A 29 13.62 -25.41 6.96
N GLY A 30 13.35 -24.71 5.84
CA GLY A 30 11.99 -24.51 5.33
C GLY A 30 11.16 -23.55 6.17
N TYR A 31 11.76 -22.64 6.94
CA TYR A 31 10.99 -21.72 7.79
C TYR A 31 10.44 -20.50 7.05
N CYS A 32 11.04 -20.09 5.92
CA CYS A 32 10.71 -18.83 5.29
C CYS A 32 9.94 -18.95 3.98
N LEU A 33 8.65 -18.64 4.05
CA LEU A 33 7.68 -18.68 2.96
C LEU A 33 8.05 -17.80 1.74
N ILE A 34 8.64 -16.62 1.98
CA ILE A 34 8.86 -15.58 0.95
C ILE A 34 10.32 -15.10 0.97
N THR A 35 10.84 -14.79 -0.21
CA THR A 35 12.21 -14.28 -0.40
C THR A 35 12.15 -12.89 -1.03
N ASP A 36 12.70 -11.87 -0.37
CA ASP A 36 12.77 -10.48 -0.83
C ASP A 36 14.13 -10.18 -1.48
N TYR A 37 14.11 -10.08 -2.81
CA TYR A 37 15.29 -9.90 -3.65
C TYR A 37 15.76 -8.44 -3.81
N HIS A 38 15.21 -7.48 -3.06
CA HIS A 38 15.57 -6.05 -3.23
C HIS A 38 17.07 -5.75 -3.10
N ALA A 39 17.78 -6.52 -2.26
CA ALA A 39 19.18 -6.29 -1.94
C ALA A 39 20.15 -6.98 -2.91
N LEU A 40 19.63 -7.67 -3.93
CA LEU A 40 20.43 -8.46 -4.86
C LEU A 40 20.41 -7.86 -6.27
N SER A 41 21.56 -7.37 -6.71
CA SER A 41 21.78 -6.79 -8.06
C SER A 41 22.33 -7.81 -9.07
N ARG A 42 23.01 -8.85 -8.60
CA ARG A 42 23.67 -9.89 -9.40
C ARG A 42 22.80 -11.14 -9.49
N LYS A 43 22.95 -11.91 -10.57
CA LYS A 43 22.27 -13.20 -10.73
C LYS A 43 22.87 -14.24 -9.78
N ILE A 44 22.04 -15.10 -9.22
CA ILE A 44 22.48 -16.31 -8.54
C ILE A 44 22.85 -17.35 -9.60
N ILE A 45 24.11 -17.81 -9.56
CA ILE A 45 24.60 -18.91 -10.40
C ILE A 45 24.62 -20.17 -9.57
N LEU A 46 23.90 -21.17 -10.05
CA LEU A 46 23.89 -22.51 -9.51
C LEU A 46 25.18 -23.22 -9.94
N SER A 47 25.78 -23.96 -9.03
CA SER A 47 26.97 -24.77 -9.30
C SER A 47 26.59 -26.24 -9.18
N GLU A 48 27.20 -27.10 -10.00
CA GLU A 48 26.95 -28.55 -9.91
C GLU A 48 27.52 -29.13 -8.60
N GLY A 49 26.82 -30.12 -8.04
CA GLY A 49 27.21 -30.80 -6.78
C GLY A 49 26.90 -30.01 -5.51
N ASN A 50 27.58 -30.32 -4.40
CA ASN A 50 27.39 -29.68 -3.08
C ASN A 50 28.10 -28.31 -2.95
N VAL A 51 28.21 -27.56 -4.05
CA VAL A 51 28.91 -26.27 -4.08
C VAL A 51 27.89 -25.15 -3.84
N PRO A 52 28.11 -24.23 -2.88
CA PRO A 52 27.21 -23.11 -2.62
C PRO A 52 26.93 -22.25 -3.86
N PRO A 53 25.72 -21.67 -3.99
CA PRO A 53 25.41 -20.76 -5.09
C PRO A 53 26.34 -19.55 -5.03
N ARG A 54 26.83 -19.11 -6.18
CA ARG A 54 27.72 -17.95 -6.29
C ARG A 54 27.05 -16.78 -6.98
N LEU A 55 27.55 -15.58 -6.74
CA LEU A 55 27.07 -14.39 -7.44
C LEU A 55 27.71 -14.30 -8.83
N GLY A 56 26.85 -14.17 -9.84
CA GLY A 56 27.22 -14.02 -11.24
C GLY A 56 27.41 -12.57 -11.66
N GLU A 57 27.13 -12.27 -12.92
CA GLU A 57 27.05 -10.90 -13.44
C GLU A 57 25.78 -10.18 -12.94
N GLU A 58 25.63 -8.90 -13.30
CA GLU A 58 24.37 -8.16 -13.08
C GLU A 58 23.18 -8.91 -13.67
N LYS A 59 22.06 -8.90 -12.94
CA LYS A 59 20.84 -9.58 -13.36
C LYS A 59 20.26 -8.93 -14.62
N LYS A 60 20.01 -9.74 -15.66
CA LYS A 60 19.23 -9.33 -16.82
C LYS A 60 17.80 -9.82 -16.64
N ARG A 61 16.87 -8.87 -16.46
CA ARG A 61 15.45 -9.16 -16.25
C ARG A 61 14.76 -9.37 -17.60
N LEU A 62 13.80 -10.28 -17.64
CA LEU A 62 12.92 -10.48 -18.78
C LEU A 62 12.04 -9.23 -18.94
N ARG A 63 12.15 -8.57 -20.10
CA ARG A 63 11.36 -7.39 -20.42
C ARG A 63 9.98 -7.80 -20.91
N ILE A 64 8.96 -7.20 -20.33
CA ILE A 64 7.55 -7.38 -20.70
C ILE A 64 6.98 -6.02 -21.08
N ASP A 65 6.39 -5.92 -22.26
CA ASP A 65 5.99 -4.65 -22.88
C ASP A 65 4.47 -4.51 -23.12
N SER A 66 3.66 -5.44 -22.61
CA SER A 66 2.19 -5.41 -22.70
C SER A 66 1.52 -5.99 -21.45
N ILE A 67 0.27 -5.60 -21.18
CA ILE A 67 -0.53 -6.18 -20.10
C ILE A 67 -0.80 -7.67 -20.34
N ASP A 68 -1.10 -8.07 -21.57
CA ASP A 68 -1.30 -9.49 -21.91
C ASP A 68 -0.02 -10.31 -21.74
N GLY A 69 1.14 -9.73 -22.07
CA GLY A 69 2.44 -10.33 -21.76
C GLY A 69 2.63 -10.55 -20.25
N LEU A 70 2.21 -9.59 -19.41
CA LEU A 70 2.23 -9.77 -17.96
C LEU A 70 1.29 -10.89 -17.50
N LYS A 71 0.05 -10.94 -18.00
CA LYS A 71 -0.91 -12.00 -17.66
C LYS A 71 -0.33 -13.39 -17.92
N ASN A 72 0.24 -13.60 -19.11
CA ASN A 72 0.83 -14.88 -19.50
C ASN A 72 1.97 -15.32 -18.58
N VAL A 73 2.85 -14.38 -18.20
CA VAL A 73 3.98 -14.71 -17.31
C VAL A 73 3.50 -14.92 -15.87
N LEU A 74 2.60 -14.07 -15.38
CA LEU A 74 2.07 -14.15 -14.03
C LEU A 74 1.30 -15.45 -13.78
N ASP A 75 0.55 -15.95 -14.76
CA ASP A 75 -0.12 -17.25 -14.64
C ASP A 75 0.86 -18.39 -14.29
N GLY A 76 2.02 -18.40 -14.97
CA GLY A 76 3.10 -19.34 -14.70
C GLY A 76 3.72 -19.14 -13.31
N TYR A 77 3.91 -17.89 -12.87
CA TYR A 77 4.52 -17.59 -11.57
C TYR A 77 3.58 -17.90 -10.41
N ILE A 78 2.28 -17.63 -10.55
CA ILE A 78 1.26 -17.98 -9.56
C ILE A 78 1.22 -19.49 -9.38
N SER A 79 1.16 -20.25 -10.48
CA SER A 79 1.15 -21.71 -10.45
C SER A 79 2.42 -22.28 -9.80
N ALA A 80 3.59 -21.69 -10.10
CA ALA A 80 4.84 -22.09 -9.47
C ALA A 80 4.87 -21.75 -7.97
N ALA A 81 4.37 -20.58 -7.57
CA ALA A 81 4.28 -20.19 -6.16
C ALA A 81 3.37 -21.14 -5.36
N GLN A 82 2.21 -21.52 -5.92
CA GLN A 82 1.32 -22.52 -5.31
C GLN A 82 2.05 -23.85 -5.11
N GLN A 83 2.72 -24.37 -6.14
CA GLN A 83 3.49 -25.62 -6.03
C GLN A 83 4.60 -25.55 -4.96
N ILE A 84 5.27 -24.40 -4.83
CA ILE A 84 6.27 -24.18 -3.79
C ILE A 84 5.63 -24.26 -2.41
N PHE A 85 4.50 -23.58 -2.20
CA PHE A 85 3.84 -23.58 -0.91
C PHE A 85 3.24 -24.93 -0.54
N GLU A 86 2.54 -25.58 -1.46
CA GLU A 86 1.94 -26.89 -1.25
C GLU A 86 3.01 -27.94 -0.93
N ARG A 87 4.11 -27.96 -1.69
CA ARG A 87 5.17 -28.97 -1.55
C ARG A 87 6.03 -28.78 -0.30
N PHE A 88 6.36 -27.55 0.05
CA PHE A 88 7.35 -27.30 1.12
C PHE A 88 6.72 -26.84 2.44
N TYR A 89 5.46 -26.40 2.41
CA TYR A 89 4.79 -25.84 3.58
C TYR A 89 3.40 -26.43 3.85
N SER A 90 2.91 -27.32 2.97
CA SER A 90 1.62 -27.99 3.11
C SER A 90 0.43 -27.03 3.29
N ILE A 91 0.48 -25.89 2.59
CA ILE A 91 -0.60 -24.90 2.54
C ILE A 91 -1.42 -25.12 1.26
N ASP A 92 -2.74 -25.25 1.40
CA ASP A 92 -3.68 -25.39 0.28
C ASP A 92 -4.19 -24.00 -0.16
N PHE A 93 -4.16 -23.74 -1.47
CA PHE A 93 -4.63 -22.49 -2.10
C PHE A 93 -5.79 -22.73 -3.07
N SER A 94 -6.52 -23.83 -2.93
CA SER A 94 -7.68 -24.16 -3.77
C SER A 94 -8.81 -23.11 -3.72
N ASP A 95 -8.83 -22.28 -2.67
CA ASP A 95 -9.82 -21.24 -2.40
C ASP A 95 -9.51 -19.87 -3.06
N ILE A 96 -8.35 -19.69 -3.70
CA ILE A 96 -7.97 -18.38 -4.26
C ILE A 96 -8.60 -18.13 -5.64
N ASP A 97 -9.07 -16.90 -5.86
CA ASP A 97 -9.41 -16.43 -7.20
C ASP A 97 -8.13 -15.99 -7.93
N LYS A 98 -7.66 -16.86 -8.82
CA LYS A 98 -6.44 -16.64 -9.60
C LYS A 98 -6.52 -15.40 -10.49
N ASN A 99 -7.69 -15.10 -11.05
CA ASN A 99 -7.86 -13.94 -11.93
C ASN A 99 -7.75 -12.65 -11.13
N LEU A 100 -8.46 -12.57 -10.01
CA LEU A 100 -8.43 -11.42 -9.13
C LEU A 100 -7.02 -11.17 -8.57
N LEU A 101 -6.31 -12.24 -8.20
CA LEU A 101 -4.92 -12.19 -7.77
C LEU A 101 -3.98 -11.71 -8.89
N MET A 102 -4.16 -12.20 -10.12
CA MET A 102 -3.38 -11.78 -11.28
C MET A 102 -3.58 -10.29 -11.56
N GLU A 103 -4.82 -9.81 -11.52
CA GLU A 103 -5.15 -8.40 -11.69
C GLU A 103 -4.47 -7.53 -10.61
N GLN A 104 -4.46 -7.98 -9.36
CA GLN A 104 -3.74 -7.33 -8.25
C GLN A 104 -2.23 -7.27 -8.47
N LEU A 105 -1.63 -8.36 -8.95
CA LEU A 105 -0.19 -8.40 -9.26
C LEU A 105 0.18 -7.45 -10.40
N ILE A 106 -0.64 -7.37 -11.46
CA ILE A 106 -0.44 -6.41 -12.55
C ILE A 106 -0.49 -4.99 -11.99
N PHE A 107 -1.50 -4.68 -11.17
CA PHE A 107 -1.65 -3.36 -10.59
C PHE A 107 -0.49 -2.98 -9.67
N ASP A 108 0.07 -3.95 -8.93
CA ASP A 108 1.27 -3.73 -8.11
C ASP A 108 2.52 -3.39 -8.94
N LEU A 109 2.70 -4.05 -10.08
CA LEU A 109 3.79 -3.76 -11.03
C LEU A 109 3.59 -2.39 -11.71
N LEU A 110 2.35 -2.05 -12.07
CA LEU A 110 1.99 -0.73 -12.59
C LEU A 110 2.25 0.37 -11.56
N PHE A 111 2.02 0.10 -10.27
CA PHE A 111 2.38 1.05 -9.23
C PHE A 111 3.90 1.22 -9.07
N ASP A 112 4.68 0.15 -9.24
CA ASP A 112 6.14 0.27 -9.23
C ASP A 112 6.65 1.08 -10.42
N LYS A 113 6.04 0.92 -11.61
CA LYS A 113 6.26 1.81 -12.76
C LYS A 113 5.94 3.26 -12.40
N TYR A 114 4.78 3.52 -11.81
CA TYR A 114 4.40 4.87 -11.36
C TYR A 114 5.45 5.46 -10.40
N ARG A 115 5.97 4.68 -9.45
CA ARG A 115 7.00 5.15 -8.52
C ARG A 115 8.32 5.48 -9.21
N GLN A 116 8.71 4.72 -10.23
CA GLN A 116 9.94 4.93 -10.99
C GLN A 116 9.84 6.14 -11.93
N GLU A 117 8.67 6.35 -12.53
CA GLU A 117 8.41 7.44 -13.48
C GLU A 117 7.94 8.74 -12.80
N SER A 118 7.67 8.70 -11.50
CA SER A 118 7.17 9.83 -10.75
C SER A 118 8.14 11.00 -10.79
N VAL A 119 7.63 12.17 -11.19
CA VAL A 119 8.42 13.39 -11.26
C VAL A 119 9.02 13.72 -9.90
N GLU A 120 10.34 13.86 -9.86
CA GLU A 120 11.07 14.32 -8.70
C GLU A 120 11.11 15.85 -8.66
N MET A 121 10.65 16.44 -7.56
CA MET A 121 10.58 17.88 -7.38
C MET A 121 10.95 18.29 -5.97
N THR A 122 11.41 19.53 -5.82
CA THR A 122 11.65 20.14 -4.50
C THR A 122 10.33 20.49 -3.82
N GLN A 123 10.37 20.77 -2.51
CA GLN A 123 9.18 21.25 -1.78
C GLN A 123 8.60 22.53 -2.43
N HIS A 124 9.48 23.44 -2.85
CA HIS A 124 9.08 24.66 -3.54
C HIS A 124 8.43 24.36 -4.90
N GLY A 125 9.04 23.47 -5.69
CA GLY A 125 8.50 23.06 -6.99
C GLY A 125 7.12 22.42 -6.85
N TYR A 126 6.90 21.60 -5.83
CA TYR A 126 5.60 21.02 -5.51
C TYR A 126 4.57 22.10 -5.13
N SER A 127 4.91 22.98 -4.18
CA SER A 127 3.99 24.01 -3.67
C SER A 127 3.52 25.00 -4.73
N SER A 128 4.32 25.20 -5.77
CA SER A 128 4.05 26.13 -6.86
C SER A 128 3.56 25.44 -8.14
N SER A 129 3.36 24.11 -8.10
CA SER A 129 3.01 23.32 -9.27
C SER A 129 1.56 23.55 -9.72
N ASP A 130 1.34 23.64 -11.03
CA ASP A 130 -0.01 23.75 -11.60
C ASP A 130 -0.87 22.52 -11.27
N TYR A 131 -0.24 21.35 -11.12
CA TYR A 131 -0.90 20.14 -10.63
C TYR A 131 -1.63 20.41 -9.30
N LEU A 132 -0.90 20.95 -8.32
CA LEU A 132 -1.45 21.17 -6.99
C LEU A 132 -2.44 22.33 -6.97
N MET A 133 -2.14 23.42 -7.69
CA MET A 133 -3.05 24.58 -7.82
C MET A 133 -4.41 24.16 -8.42
N ASN A 134 -4.39 23.38 -9.49
CA ASN A 134 -5.60 22.96 -10.18
C ASN A 134 -6.42 21.94 -9.37
N ILE A 135 -5.77 21.13 -8.54
CA ILE A 135 -6.45 20.14 -7.68
C ILE A 135 -6.95 20.79 -6.39
N LEU A 136 -6.19 21.68 -5.76
CA LEU A 136 -6.53 22.13 -4.41
C LEU A 136 -7.32 23.42 -4.40
N GLU A 137 -6.84 24.47 -5.05
CA GLU A 137 -7.45 25.81 -4.99
C GLU A 137 -7.23 26.57 -6.31
N PRO A 138 -8.04 26.31 -7.35
CA PRO A 138 -7.88 26.94 -8.66
C PRO A 138 -8.05 28.47 -8.62
N ASP A 139 -8.77 28.99 -7.63
CA ASP A 139 -9.07 30.42 -7.48
C ASP A 139 -8.17 31.13 -6.44
N ALA A 140 -7.22 30.43 -5.83
CA ALA A 140 -6.37 31.02 -4.81
C ALA A 140 -5.22 31.86 -5.39
N VAL A 141 -4.87 32.93 -4.66
CA VAL A 141 -3.67 33.71 -4.94
C VAL A 141 -2.44 32.80 -4.80
N ARG A 142 -1.83 32.45 -5.94
CA ARG A 142 -0.78 31.43 -6.07
C ARG A 142 0.30 31.51 -4.99
N ASN A 143 0.81 32.71 -4.71
CA ASN A 143 1.89 32.88 -3.74
C ASN A 143 1.45 32.59 -2.29
N ILE A 144 0.26 33.06 -1.89
CA ILE A 144 -0.31 32.84 -0.55
C ILE A 144 -0.60 31.35 -0.36
N PHE A 145 -1.16 30.69 -1.38
CA PHE A 145 -1.43 29.27 -1.36
C PHE A 145 -0.14 28.43 -1.25
N ALA A 146 0.87 28.74 -2.06
CA ALA A 146 2.15 28.04 -2.04
C ALA A 146 2.81 28.12 -0.65
N ASP A 147 2.76 29.27 0.03
CA ASP A 147 3.26 29.42 1.39
C ASP A 147 2.50 28.57 2.40
N LYS A 148 1.16 28.53 2.33
CA LYS A 148 0.34 27.66 3.18
C LYS A 148 0.71 26.19 2.99
N VAL A 149 0.85 25.73 1.75
CA VAL A 149 1.27 24.35 1.43
C VAL A 149 2.64 24.04 1.99
N ARG A 150 3.63 24.93 1.81
CA ARG A 150 4.98 24.73 2.35
C ARG A 150 4.98 24.60 3.86
N ASN A 151 4.27 25.49 4.55
CA ASN A 151 4.16 25.47 6.00
C ASN A 151 3.42 24.21 6.50
N CYS A 152 2.42 23.75 5.78
CA CYS A 152 1.71 22.50 6.03
C CYS A 152 2.67 21.29 5.97
N ILE A 153 3.39 21.14 4.86
CA ILE A 153 4.36 20.05 4.66
C ILE A 153 5.49 20.12 5.70
N LYS A 154 6.02 21.31 5.98
CA LYS A 154 7.10 21.50 6.96
C LYS A 154 6.69 21.04 8.35
N ARG A 155 5.47 21.35 8.78
CA ARG A 155 4.90 20.88 10.05
C ARG A 155 4.79 19.35 10.08
N GLY A 156 4.22 18.75 9.04
CA GLY A 156 4.12 17.29 8.94
C GLY A 156 5.49 16.61 9.03
N MET A 157 6.48 17.12 8.29
CA MET A 157 7.85 16.62 8.29
C MET A 157 8.54 16.72 9.66
N ASN A 158 8.39 17.86 10.36
CA ASN A 158 8.87 18.03 11.74
C ASN A 158 8.31 16.95 12.67
N ILE A 159 6.99 16.78 12.68
CA ILE A 159 6.30 15.80 13.53
C ILE A 159 6.85 14.38 13.27
N TYR A 160 7.03 14.01 12.00
CA TYR A 160 7.60 12.70 11.65
C TYR A 160 9.05 12.55 12.14
N SER A 161 9.89 13.55 11.92
CA SER A 161 11.30 13.53 12.33
C SER A 161 11.45 13.42 13.84
N GLU A 162 10.73 14.26 14.61
CA GLU A 162 10.79 14.28 16.07
C GLU A 162 10.29 12.98 16.69
N MET A 163 9.21 12.42 16.17
CA MET A 163 8.69 11.13 16.64
C MET A 163 9.69 9.99 16.40
N ILE A 164 10.34 9.92 15.23
CA ILE A 164 11.38 8.89 14.99
C ILE A 164 12.56 9.11 15.94
N LYS A 165 12.98 10.36 16.13
CA LYS A 165 14.09 10.71 17.00
C LYS A 165 13.82 10.38 18.47
N ASN A 166 12.60 10.60 18.94
CA ASN A 166 12.25 10.56 20.36
C ASN A 166 11.55 9.26 20.81
N SER A 167 11.26 8.32 19.89
CA SER A 167 10.62 7.03 20.21
C SER A 167 11.57 5.87 19.93
N PRO A 168 12.26 5.32 20.96
CA PRO A 168 13.10 4.14 20.82
C PRO A 168 12.35 2.94 20.25
N GLU A 169 11.09 2.75 20.62
CA GLU A 169 10.27 1.63 20.13
C GLU A 169 9.94 1.77 18.65
N LEU A 170 9.76 3.01 18.15
CA LEU A 170 9.62 3.24 16.72
C LEU A 170 10.94 3.00 15.98
N GLN A 171 12.09 3.28 16.60
CA GLN A 171 13.39 2.97 16.01
C GLN A 171 13.55 1.44 15.87
N GLU A 172 13.19 0.68 16.90
CA GLU A 172 13.16 -0.79 16.86
C GLU A 172 12.19 -1.33 15.77
N GLU A 173 10.98 -0.76 15.66
CA GLU A 173 10.04 -1.11 14.58
C GLU A 173 10.61 -0.82 13.19
N LEU A 174 11.43 0.22 13.02
CA LEU A 174 12.09 0.52 11.75
C LEU A 174 13.22 -0.47 11.49
N GLU A 175 14.02 -0.80 12.49
CA GLU A 175 15.13 -1.74 12.36
C GLU A 175 14.67 -3.17 12.02
N THR A 176 13.57 -3.62 12.64
CA THR A 176 12.92 -4.92 12.30
C THR A 176 12.40 -4.98 10.87
N LEU A 177 12.08 -3.83 10.26
CA LEU A 177 11.75 -3.69 8.83
C LEU A 177 13.00 -3.53 7.94
N GLY A 178 14.20 -3.58 8.52
CA GLY A 178 15.47 -3.36 7.82
C GLY A 178 15.71 -1.90 7.43
N ILE A 179 15.04 -0.95 8.07
CA ILE A 179 15.15 0.49 7.82
C ILE A 179 16.14 1.10 8.80
N ASN A 180 17.17 1.79 8.28
CA ASN A 180 18.05 2.59 9.12
C ASN A 180 17.30 3.83 9.62
N HIS A 181 16.93 3.83 10.91
CA HIS A 181 16.13 4.89 11.51
C HIS A 181 16.81 6.28 11.42
N ASN A 182 18.14 6.36 11.52
CA ASN A 182 18.88 7.63 11.39
C ASN A 182 18.79 8.22 9.96
N ILE A 183 18.88 7.39 8.92
CA ILE A 183 18.69 7.83 7.53
C ILE A 183 17.22 8.25 7.31
N TYR A 184 16.29 7.49 7.86
CA TYR A 184 14.86 7.75 7.73
C TYR A 184 14.43 9.04 8.44
N GLU A 185 14.95 9.31 9.64
CA GLU A 185 14.79 10.55 10.38
C GLU A 185 15.34 11.75 9.58
N LYS A 186 16.58 11.65 9.09
CA LYS A 186 17.19 12.67 8.21
C LYS A 186 16.40 12.91 6.91
N TYR A 187 15.73 11.89 6.38
CA TYR A 187 14.90 12.03 5.18
C TYR A 187 13.70 12.96 5.43
N PHE A 188 13.17 13.01 6.66
CA PHE A 188 12.04 13.87 7.04
C PHE A 188 12.43 15.12 7.85
N SER A 189 13.65 15.21 8.36
CA SER A 189 14.10 16.39 9.12
C SER A 189 14.02 17.68 8.27
N PRO A 190 13.29 18.71 8.70
CA PRO A 190 13.08 19.91 7.90
C PRO A 190 14.05 21.04 8.26
N LYS A 191 15.29 20.73 8.68
CA LYS A 191 16.38 21.71 8.76
C LYS A 191 16.36 22.54 7.48
N ALA A 192 16.04 23.83 7.62
CA ALA A 192 15.38 24.64 6.58
C ALA A 192 16.11 24.70 5.23
N ASN A 193 17.42 24.39 5.21
CA ASN A 193 18.27 24.48 4.03
C ASN A 193 18.60 23.13 3.38
N GLU A 194 18.46 22.00 4.08
CA GLU A 194 18.88 20.69 3.55
C GLU A 194 17.76 19.92 2.86
N ASN A 195 16.53 19.98 3.36
CA ASN A 195 15.43 19.16 2.83
C ASN A 195 14.59 19.89 1.78
N ALA A 196 14.43 21.21 1.89
CA ALA A 196 13.68 22.01 0.92
C ALA A 196 14.28 21.94 -0.50
N LYS A 197 15.61 21.69 -0.60
CA LYS A 197 16.35 21.52 -1.87
C LYS A 197 16.41 20.08 -2.36
N LYS A 198 16.11 19.09 -1.51
CA LYS A 198 16.10 17.67 -1.91
C LYS A 198 14.88 17.43 -2.79
N LYS A 199 15.10 16.78 -3.92
CA LYS A 199 14.00 16.31 -4.74
C LYS A 199 13.40 15.06 -4.09
N LYS A 200 12.07 15.00 -4.09
CA LYS A 200 11.30 13.80 -3.76
C LYS A 200 10.24 13.61 -4.85
N ALA A 201 9.83 12.37 -5.05
CA ALA A 201 8.74 12.04 -5.97
C ALA A 201 7.44 12.76 -5.56
N ARG A 202 6.64 13.19 -6.55
CA ARG A 202 5.37 13.92 -6.35
C ARG A 202 4.44 13.27 -5.33
N TYR A 203 4.27 11.95 -5.37
CA TYR A 203 3.40 11.24 -4.42
C TYR A 203 3.85 11.38 -2.95
N VAL A 204 5.15 11.52 -2.69
CA VAL A 204 5.66 11.74 -1.33
C VAL A 204 5.23 13.11 -0.80
N TRP A 205 5.17 14.12 -1.67
CA TRP A 205 4.64 15.43 -1.30
C TRP A 205 3.12 15.40 -1.09
N ASN A 206 2.38 14.70 -1.97
CA ASN A 206 0.94 14.46 -1.80
C ASN A 206 0.65 13.82 -0.43
N TYR A 207 1.41 12.80 -0.05
CA TYR A 207 1.31 12.16 1.27
C TYR A 207 1.47 13.16 2.43
N MET A 208 2.53 13.99 2.38
CA MET A 208 2.83 14.92 3.45
C MET A 208 1.77 16.00 3.59
N TYR A 209 1.28 16.50 2.46
CA TYR A 209 0.20 17.48 2.43
C TYR A 209 -1.11 16.89 2.97
N CYS A 210 -1.55 15.73 2.45
CA CYS A 210 -2.80 15.10 2.87
C CYS A 210 -2.78 14.72 4.36
N ASN A 211 -1.64 14.33 4.92
CA ASN A 211 -1.51 14.04 6.34
C ASN A 211 -1.72 15.24 7.27
N GLN A 212 -1.81 16.45 6.73
CA GLN A 212 -1.94 17.69 7.49
C GLN A 212 -3.15 18.52 7.04
N TYR A 213 -4.03 17.94 6.21
CA TYR A 213 -5.25 18.57 5.72
C TYR A 213 -6.43 17.57 5.73
N MET A 214 -7.69 18.03 5.79
CA MET A 214 -8.94 17.20 5.75
C MET A 214 -9.07 16.18 6.90
N ILE A 215 -10.03 15.25 6.79
CA ILE A 215 -10.16 14.08 7.69
C ILE A 215 -8.84 13.31 7.83
N THR A 216 -8.01 13.33 6.80
CA THR A 216 -6.70 12.70 6.77
C THR A 216 -5.71 13.32 7.75
N SER A 217 -5.90 14.57 8.18
CA SER A 217 -5.15 15.19 9.28
C SER A 217 -5.57 14.68 10.67
N ARG A 218 -6.86 14.33 10.82
CA ARG A 218 -7.42 13.74 12.04
C ARG A 218 -7.03 12.27 12.18
N GLN A 219 -6.96 11.52 11.07
CA GLN A 219 -6.37 10.19 11.01
C GLN A 219 -4.83 10.24 10.88
N TYR A 220 -4.15 10.82 11.86
CA TYR A 220 -2.69 10.79 11.87
C TYR A 220 -2.21 9.34 12.03
N ARG A 221 -1.41 8.84 11.06
CA ARG A 221 -0.98 7.43 11.01
C ARG A 221 -2.13 6.41 11.16
N ARG A 222 -3.32 6.75 10.62
CA ARG A 222 -4.55 5.94 10.66
C ARG A 222 -5.28 5.90 12.02
N GLN A 223 -4.74 6.56 13.05
CA GLN A 223 -5.44 6.75 14.33
C GLN A 223 -6.24 8.05 14.29
N LEU A 224 -7.55 7.96 14.53
CA LEU A 224 -8.43 9.11 14.55
C LEU A 224 -8.29 9.84 15.89
N LYS A 225 -7.86 11.09 15.87
CA LYS A 225 -7.77 11.92 17.09
C LYS A 225 -9.14 12.47 17.45
N GLU A 226 -9.75 11.94 18.50
CA GLU A 226 -10.90 12.56 19.14
C GLU A 226 -10.44 13.55 20.22
N ASP A 227 -10.92 14.78 20.13
CA ASP A 227 -10.77 15.81 21.15
C ASP A 227 -12.15 16.46 21.41
N GLY A 228 -12.28 17.23 22.49
CA GLY A 228 -13.54 17.90 22.84
C GLY A 228 -14.07 18.85 21.75
N ASN A 229 -13.23 19.25 20.80
CA ASN A 229 -13.59 20.12 19.67
C ASN A 229 -13.97 19.33 18.40
N TYR A 230 -13.87 17.99 18.42
CA TYR A 230 -14.22 17.15 17.27
C TYR A 230 -15.70 16.76 17.24
N THR A 231 -16.52 17.77 16.96
CA THR A 231 -17.98 17.65 16.87
C THR A 231 -18.40 16.82 15.64
N CYS A 232 -19.67 16.38 15.64
CA CYS A 232 -20.25 15.70 14.46
C CYS A 232 -20.31 16.61 13.24
N GLU A 233 -20.53 17.91 13.43
CA GLU A 233 -20.44 18.91 12.37
C GLU A 233 -19.05 18.92 11.73
N ARG A 234 -17.99 18.98 12.57
CA ARG A 234 -16.62 18.96 12.07
C ARG A 234 -16.29 17.68 11.31
N PHE A 235 -16.77 16.53 11.78
CA PHE A 235 -16.62 15.26 11.05
C PHE A 235 -17.27 15.32 9.66
N VAL A 236 -18.48 15.86 9.55
CA VAL A 236 -19.16 16.02 8.26
C VAL A 236 -18.41 16.97 7.33
N ASP A 237 -17.90 18.08 7.84
CA ASP A 237 -17.10 19.01 7.04
C ASP A 237 -15.79 18.38 6.57
N ASP A 238 -15.09 17.64 7.44
CA ASP A 238 -13.88 16.91 7.07
C ASP A 238 -14.15 15.86 5.98
N LEU A 239 -15.33 15.22 5.97
CA LEU A 239 -15.76 14.30 4.89
C LEU A 239 -16.07 15.03 3.58
N LYS A 240 -16.68 16.21 3.63
CA LYS A 240 -16.93 17.04 2.44
C LYS A 240 -15.61 17.47 1.81
N ASP A 241 -14.67 17.93 2.62
CA ASP A 241 -13.36 18.36 2.15
C ASP A 241 -12.61 17.19 1.51
N TYR A 242 -12.60 16.02 2.16
CA TYR A 242 -12.02 14.80 1.61
C TYR A 242 -12.66 14.38 0.28
N HIS A 243 -13.99 14.32 0.22
CA HIS A 243 -14.71 13.92 -0.99
C HIS A 243 -14.48 14.89 -2.15
N SER A 244 -14.48 16.19 -1.87
CA SER A 244 -14.17 17.24 -2.84
C SER A 244 -12.76 17.08 -3.41
N PHE A 245 -11.78 16.81 -2.54
CA PHE A 245 -10.40 16.55 -2.94
C PHE A 245 -10.27 15.27 -3.79
N VAL A 246 -10.82 14.15 -3.31
CA VAL A 246 -10.77 12.85 -4.00
C VAL A 246 -11.35 12.94 -5.40
N LYS A 247 -12.51 13.60 -5.57
CA LYS A 247 -13.13 13.82 -6.88
C LYS A 247 -12.20 14.46 -7.91
N LYS A 248 -11.24 15.28 -7.48
CA LYS A 248 -10.31 15.99 -8.37
C LYS A 248 -9.11 15.14 -8.76
N ILE A 249 -8.69 14.22 -7.88
CA ILE A 249 -7.58 13.28 -8.13
C ILE A 249 -8.04 11.95 -8.74
N LEU A 250 -9.33 11.65 -8.72
CA LEU A 250 -9.87 10.47 -9.38
C LEU A 250 -9.75 10.60 -10.91
N PRO A 251 -9.50 9.47 -11.60
CA PRO A 251 -9.48 9.42 -13.05
C PRO A 251 -10.91 9.58 -13.61
N VAL A 252 -11.04 10.22 -14.77
CA VAL A 252 -12.30 10.29 -15.53
C VAL A 252 -12.09 9.83 -16.97
N GLU A 253 -13.10 9.23 -17.58
CA GLU A 253 -12.95 8.49 -18.84
C GLU A 253 -12.43 9.31 -20.03
N ASN A 254 -12.71 10.61 -20.07
CA ASN A 254 -12.23 11.50 -21.13
C ASN A 254 -10.78 11.99 -20.95
N GLU A 255 -10.09 11.59 -19.88
CA GLU A 255 -8.67 11.92 -19.70
C GLU A 255 -7.76 11.16 -20.66
N SER A 256 -6.62 11.80 -20.97
CA SER A 256 -5.56 11.13 -21.70
C SER A 256 -5.09 9.88 -20.95
N PRO A 257 -4.67 8.81 -21.65
CA PRO A 257 -4.35 7.54 -21.00
C PRO A 257 -3.29 7.65 -19.89
N LYS A 258 -2.24 8.45 -20.12
CA LYS A 258 -1.20 8.71 -19.11
C LYS A 258 -1.75 9.45 -17.89
N LYS A 259 -2.62 10.45 -18.09
CA LYS A 259 -3.22 11.20 -16.98
C LYS A 259 -4.16 10.32 -16.14
N TYR A 260 -4.94 9.47 -16.80
CA TYR A 260 -5.80 8.48 -16.14
C TYR A 260 -4.98 7.53 -15.26
N PHE A 261 -3.86 7.02 -15.78
CA PHE A 261 -2.90 6.21 -15.03
C PHE A 261 -2.36 6.95 -13.80
N GLU A 262 -1.80 8.14 -13.96
CA GLU A 262 -1.23 8.92 -12.85
C GLU A 262 -2.25 9.19 -11.74
N LYS A 263 -3.49 9.56 -12.11
CA LYS A 263 -4.58 9.82 -11.17
C LYS A 263 -5.05 8.58 -10.42
N SER A 264 -5.15 7.45 -11.13
CA SER A 264 -5.46 6.16 -10.51
C SER A 264 -4.43 5.79 -9.44
N MET A 265 -3.15 6.01 -9.72
CA MET A 265 -2.05 5.72 -8.81
C MET A 265 -1.98 6.71 -7.65
N ASP A 266 -2.26 7.99 -7.88
CA ASP A 266 -2.36 9.01 -6.83
C ASP A 266 -3.46 8.65 -5.81
N TYR A 267 -4.66 8.30 -6.29
CA TYR A 267 -5.76 7.88 -5.42
C TYR A 267 -5.44 6.57 -4.69
N TYR A 268 -4.95 5.55 -5.41
CA TYR A 268 -4.57 4.27 -4.81
C TYR A 268 -3.55 4.44 -3.69
N PHE A 269 -2.55 5.30 -3.87
CA PHE A 269 -1.54 5.55 -2.85
C PHE A 269 -2.13 6.20 -1.59
N ILE A 270 -3.06 7.15 -1.75
CA ILE A 270 -3.75 7.78 -0.63
C ILE A 270 -4.61 6.77 0.11
N GLU A 271 -5.42 5.99 -0.61
CA GLU A 271 -6.36 5.06 0.02
C GLU A 271 -5.67 3.82 0.61
N SER A 272 -4.57 3.35 0.00
CA SER A 272 -3.66 2.35 0.59
C SER A 272 -3.13 2.80 1.96
N TYR A 273 -2.99 4.11 2.16
CA TYR A 273 -2.50 4.67 3.41
C TYR A 273 -3.61 5.07 4.38
N LYS A 274 -4.72 5.65 3.92
CA LYS A 274 -5.76 6.24 4.78
C LYS A 274 -6.95 5.32 5.04
N ARG A 275 -7.28 4.45 4.09
CA ARG A 275 -8.34 3.44 4.24
C ARG A 275 -9.71 4.04 4.56
N ILE A 276 -10.01 5.26 4.10
CA ILE A 276 -11.28 5.94 4.40
C ILE A 276 -12.43 5.22 3.69
N ASP A 277 -12.29 5.03 2.38
CA ASP A 277 -13.28 4.34 1.57
C ASP A 277 -13.43 2.89 2.00
N PHE A 278 -12.32 2.24 2.36
CA PHE A 278 -12.32 0.89 2.94
C PHE A 278 -13.12 0.80 4.25
N ILE A 279 -12.93 1.73 5.20
CA ILE A 279 -13.69 1.76 6.45
C ILE A 279 -15.19 1.89 6.16
N PHE A 280 -15.59 2.78 5.24
CA PHE A 280 -17.00 2.92 4.87
C PHE A 280 -17.58 1.66 4.22
N LYS A 281 -16.79 0.92 3.44
CA LYS A 281 -17.21 -0.38 2.91
C LYS A 281 -17.43 -1.38 4.04
N LEU A 282 -16.48 -1.50 4.97
CA LEU A 282 -16.62 -2.38 6.13
C LEU A 282 -17.84 -2.06 6.99
N MET A 283 -18.16 -0.77 7.17
CA MET A 283 -19.36 -0.32 7.91
C MET A 283 -20.67 -0.87 7.32
N ASN A 284 -20.71 -1.14 6.02
CA ASN A 284 -21.89 -1.69 5.35
C ASN A 284 -21.97 -3.22 5.45
N ILE A 285 -20.94 -3.88 5.99
CA ILE A 285 -20.80 -5.34 6.01
C ILE A 285 -20.84 -5.85 7.45
N ILE A 286 -20.10 -5.20 8.35
CA ILE A 286 -20.02 -5.59 9.75
C ILE A 286 -21.41 -5.36 10.38
N PRO A 287 -22.09 -6.43 10.86
CA PRO A 287 -23.36 -6.28 11.54
C PRO A 287 -23.23 -5.28 12.68
N LYS A 288 -24.19 -4.33 12.80
CA LYS A 288 -24.20 -3.27 13.83
C LYS A 288 -24.05 -3.76 15.28
N ILE A 289 -24.18 -5.06 15.51
CA ILE A 289 -24.23 -5.73 16.81
C ILE A 289 -22.85 -6.29 17.23
N GLU A 290 -21.90 -6.50 16.30
CA GLU A 290 -20.60 -7.15 16.60
C GLU A 290 -19.42 -6.17 16.73
N ALA A 291 -19.62 -4.90 16.33
CA ALA A 291 -18.53 -3.93 16.24
C ALA A 291 -17.91 -3.55 17.60
N GLU A 292 -18.63 -3.73 18.71
CA GLU A 292 -18.19 -3.29 20.04
C GLU A 292 -17.21 -4.29 20.72
N ASN A 293 -17.02 -5.52 20.20
CA ASN A 293 -16.17 -6.54 20.85
C ASN A 293 -15.25 -7.36 19.92
N ALA A 294 -15.24 -7.12 18.61
CA ALA A 294 -14.42 -7.89 17.68
C ALA A 294 -13.07 -7.22 17.38
N ASP A 295 -11.98 -8.00 17.45
CA ASP A 295 -10.67 -7.61 16.97
C ASP A 295 -10.65 -7.66 15.44
N TYR A 296 -10.94 -6.53 14.81
CA TYR A 296 -10.83 -6.37 13.35
C TYR A 296 -9.41 -6.09 12.88
N THR A 297 -8.41 -6.11 13.76
CA THR A 297 -7.04 -5.77 13.35
C THR A 297 -6.58 -6.66 12.21
N PHE A 298 -7.01 -7.92 12.10
CA PHE A 298 -6.64 -8.80 10.97
C PHE A 298 -6.98 -8.21 9.59
N LEU A 299 -8.01 -7.35 9.45
CA LEU A 299 -8.41 -6.69 8.20
C LEU A 299 -7.42 -5.62 7.71
N VAL A 300 -6.58 -5.13 8.62
CA VAL A 300 -5.60 -4.07 8.33
C VAL A 300 -4.23 -4.34 8.92
N LYS A 301 -4.08 -5.46 9.65
CA LYS A 301 -2.83 -5.98 10.17
C LYS A 301 -2.00 -6.15 8.94
N ARG A 302 -1.03 -5.26 8.83
CA ARG A 302 -0.22 -5.14 7.64
C ARG A 302 0.29 -6.54 7.34
N PHE A 303 0.15 -6.98 6.10
CA PHE A 303 0.79 -8.22 5.71
C PHE A 303 2.30 -7.94 5.70
N HIS A 304 2.93 -8.26 6.83
CA HIS A 304 4.33 -8.04 7.10
C HIS A 304 5.02 -9.34 7.52
N PRO A 305 5.03 -10.36 6.64
CA PRO A 305 5.66 -11.63 6.97
C PRO A 305 7.16 -11.42 7.19
N ALA A 306 7.75 -12.31 7.98
CA ALA A 306 9.19 -12.50 7.92
C ALA A 306 9.57 -12.96 6.50
N VAL A 307 10.61 -12.35 5.94
CA VAL A 307 11.12 -12.66 4.60
C VAL A 307 12.61 -12.94 4.65
N LEU A 308 13.05 -13.81 3.75
CA LEU A 308 14.44 -14.11 3.53
C LEU A 308 15.03 -13.06 2.58
N VAL A 309 16.14 -12.43 2.98
CA VAL A 309 16.81 -11.39 2.18
C VAL A 309 18.18 -11.89 1.75
N PRO A 310 18.31 -12.40 0.51
CA PRO A 310 19.61 -12.59 -0.10
C PRO A 310 20.27 -11.24 -0.34
N HIS A 311 21.52 -11.10 0.11
CA HIS A 311 22.32 -9.90 -0.10
C HIS A 311 23.79 -10.25 -0.35
N GLU A 312 24.45 -9.38 -1.07
CA GLU A 312 25.88 -9.48 -1.36
C GLU A 312 26.70 -8.89 -0.21
N ASN A 313 27.71 -9.61 0.25
CA ASN A 313 28.75 -9.10 1.13
C ASN A 313 30.09 -9.73 0.73
N ASN A 314 31.09 -8.90 0.42
CA ASN A 314 32.41 -9.36 -0.05
C ASN A 314 32.38 -10.36 -1.24
N ASN A 315 31.48 -10.16 -2.21
CA ASN A 315 31.19 -11.06 -3.35
C ASN A 315 30.51 -12.40 -3.01
N ASP A 316 30.25 -12.67 -1.73
CA ASP A 316 29.54 -13.88 -1.31
C ASP A 316 28.04 -13.58 -1.10
N LEU A 317 27.23 -14.63 -1.24
CA LEU A 317 25.80 -14.59 -0.98
C LEU A 317 25.53 -14.84 0.51
N TYR A 318 24.95 -13.86 1.19
CA TYR A 318 24.50 -13.98 2.56
C TYR A 318 22.98 -13.89 2.65
N LEU A 319 22.44 -14.51 3.69
CA LEU A 319 21.03 -14.43 4.03
C LEU A 319 20.84 -13.71 5.35
N LYS A 320 19.76 -12.94 5.42
CA LYS A 320 19.22 -12.42 6.67
C LYS A 320 17.70 -12.47 6.65
N ILE A 321 17.10 -12.36 7.81
CA ILE A 321 15.64 -12.29 7.96
C ILE A 321 15.26 -10.87 8.37
N LYS A 322 14.18 -10.34 7.80
CA LYS A 322 13.52 -9.10 8.26
C LYS A 322 12.01 -9.25 8.09
N CYS A 323 11.23 -8.35 8.68
CA CYS A 323 9.83 -8.19 8.28
C CYS A 323 9.76 -7.34 6.99
N ASN A 324 8.94 -7.73 6.01
CA ASN A 324 8.66 -6.87 4.84
C ASN A 324 7.30 -6.18 5.00
N TYR A 325 6.97 -5.21 4.15
CA TYR A 325 5.63 -4.62 4.10
C TYR A 325 5.03 -4.76 2.71
N TYR A 326 3.89 -5.44 2.63
CA TYR A 326 3.09 -5.52 1.42
C TYR A 326 1.86 -4.62 1.52
N ARG A 327 1.49 -4.00 0.38
CA ARG A 327 0.33 -3.10 0.31
C ARG A 327 -0.97 -3.90 0.45
N PRO A 328 -2.09 -3.25 0.83
CA PRO A 328 -3.40 -3.91 0.88
C PRO A 328 -3.80 -4.49 -0.49
N LEU A 329 -4.58 -5.59 -0.47
CA LEU A 329 -5.09 -6.24 -1.69
C LEU A 329 -6.39 -5.58 -2.15
N PHE A 330 -6.28 -4.34 -2.60
CA PHE A 330 -7.39 -3.39 -2.78
C PHE A 330 -8.68 -3.99 -3.37
N MET A 331 -8.62 -4.62 -4.54
CA MET A 331 -9.81 -5.19 -5.19
C MET A 331 -10.14 -6.59 -4.67
N VAL A 332 -9.16 -7.37 -4.23
CA VAL A 332 -9.41 -8.66 -3.55
C VAL A 332 -10.25 -8.44 -2.31
N GLU A 333 -9.85 -7.50 -1.44
CA GLU A 333 -10.59 -7.12 -0.24
C GLU A 333 -12.02 -6.71 -0.59
N ASN A 334 -12.20 -5.92 -1.65
CA ASN A 334 -13.51 -5.46 -2.11
C ASN A 334 -14.43 -6.59 -2.63
N GLU A 335 -13.90 -7.57 -3.34
CA GLU A 335 -14.72 -8.71 -3.80
C GLU A 335 -15.03 -9.67 -2.66
N LEU A 336 -14.06 -9.98 -1.79
CA LEU A 336 -14.31 -10.80 -0.60
C LEU A 336 -15.37 -10.16 0.31
N HIS A 337 -15.36 -8.83 0.43
CA HIS A 337 -16.40 -8.05 1.11
C HIS A 337 -17.80 -8.25 0.52
N LYS A 338 -17.94 -8.24 -0.81
CA LYS A 338 -19.23 -8.44 -1.47
C LYS A 338 -19.76 -9.86 -1.29
N GLN A 339 -18.86 -10.86 -1.32
CA GLN A 339 -19.25 -12.25 -1.08
C GLN A 339 -19.87 -12.42 0.30
N ILE A 340 -19.31 -11.75 1.31
CA ILE A 340 -19.86 -11.75 2.67
C ILE A 340 -21.26 -11.11 2.73
N GLN A 341 -21.51 -10.01 2.02
CA GLN A 341 -22.82 -9.33 2.07
C GLN A 341 -23.97 -10.19 1.53
N GLY A 342 -23.67 -11.20 0.71
CA GLY A 342 -24.67 -12.07 0.07
C GLY A 342 -24.98 -13.36 0.83
N ASP A 343 -24.28 -13.67 1.92
CA ASP A 343 -24.44 -14.91 2.68
C ASP A 343 -25.11 -14.65 4.04
N ASP A 344 -26.17 -15.42 4.35
CA ASP A 344 -26.92 -15.30 5.60
C ASP A 344 -26.08 -15.74 6.83
N LYS A 345 -24.89 -16.33 6.61
CA LYS A 345 -23.94 -16.73 7.65
C LYS A 345 -22.57 -16.11 7.42
N PHE A 346 -22.26 -15.08 8.19
CA PHE A 346 -20.93 -14.49 8.27
C PHE A 346 -19.91 -15.50 8.84
N ASP A 347 -19.04 -16.07 7.99
CA ASP A 347 -17.87 -16.83 8.44
C ASP A 347 -16.60 -15.97 8.36
N LEU A 348 -16.30 -15.31 9.49
CA LEU A 348 -15.11 -14.50 9.66
C LEU A 348 -13.81 -15.30 9.45
N SER A 349 -13.79 -16.58 9.86
CA SER A 349 -12.60 -17.43 9.76
C SER A 349 -12.29 -17.75 8.31
N SER A 350 -13.29 -18.11 7.51
CA SER A 350 -13.13 -18.34 6.07
C SER A 350 -12.58 -17.10 5.35
N TYR A 351 -13.13 -15.92 5.65
CA TYR A 351 -12.61 -14.66 5.08
C TYR A 351 -11.15 -14.42 5.45
N CYS A 352 -10.77 -14.63 6.72
CA CYS A 352 -9.39 -14.46 7.19
C CYS A 352 -8.42 -15.37 6.44
N ILE A 353 -8.81 -16.64 6.25
CA ILE A 353 -8.02 -17.65 5.55
C ILE A 353 -7.82 -17.22 4.10
N GLN A 354 -8.91 -16.91 3.38
CA GLN A 354 -8.85 -16.49 1.98
C GLN A 354 -7.97 -15.24 1.80
N LEU A 355 -8.14 -14.21 2.63
CA LEU A 355 -7.32 -13.00 2.54
C LEU A 355 -5.84 -13.30 2.78
N THR A 356 -5.54 -14.16 3.75
CA THR A 356 -4.17 -14.59 4.07
C THR A 356 -3.53 -15.37 2.93
N HIS A 357 -4.29 -16.29 2.31
CA HIS A 357 -3.87 -17.07 1.16
C HIS A 357 -3.52 -16.17 -0.04
N HIS A 358 -4.39 -15.21 -0.38
CA HIS A 358 -4.11 -14.23 -1.42
C HIS A 358 -2.84 -13.42 -1.12
N GLN A 359 -2.63 -13.00 0.14
CA GLN A 359 -1.45 -12.24 0.54
C GLN A 359 -0.15 -13.04 0.34
N PHE A 360 -0.12 -14.31 0.74
CA PHE A 360 1.08 -15.16 0.60
C PHE A 360 1.48 -15.36 -0.86
N ILE A 361 0.54 -15.75 -1.72
CA ILE A 361 0.83 -15.93 -3.15
C ILE A 361 1.21 -14.58 -3.78
N ARG A 362 0.43 -13.52 -3.51
CA ARG A 362 0.70 -12.17 -4.03
C ARG A 362 2.12 -11.72 -3.67
N ALA A 363 2.54 -11.86 -2.41
CA ALA A 363 3.87 -11.44 -1.98
C ALA A 363 4.98 -12.28 -2.62
N LYS A 364 4.81 -13.61 -2.68
CA LYS A 364 5.79 -14.50 -3.31
C LYS A 364 5.99 -14.17 -4.77
N VAL A 365 4.89 -14.11 -5.54
CA VAL A 365 4.92 -13.80 -6.96
C VAL A 365 5.47 -12.40 -7.20
N TYR A 366 5.06 -11.42 -6.40
CA TYR A 366 5.57 -10.06 -6.51
C TYR A 366 7.10 -9.98 -6.34
N GLU A 367 7.69 -10.66 -5.36
CA GLU A 367 9.16 -10.66 -5.21
C GLU A 367 9.88 -11.41 -6.33
N LEU A 368 9.31 -12.51 -6.82
CA LEU A 368 9.82 -13.21 -8.00
C LEU A 368 9.79 -12.30 -9.23
N CYS A 369 8.71 -11.55 -9.45
CA CYS A 369 8.64 -10.56 -10.51
C CYS A 369 9.70 -9.47 -10.36
N ARG A 370 9.95 -8.97 -9.14
CA ARG A 370 10.99 -7.96 -8.90
C ARG A 370 12.40 -8.46 -9.23
N TYR A 371 12.64 -9.75 -9.07
CA TYR A 371 13.92 -10.37 -9.39
C TYR A 371 14.05 -10.70 -10.89
N HIS A 372 13.04 -11.34 -11.47
CA HIS A 372 13.11 -11.91 -12.82
C HIS A 372 12.60 -10.99 -13.93
N LEU A 373 11.70 -10.06 -13.63
CA LEU A 373 10.94 -9.31 -14.64
C LEU A 373 11.17 -7.80 -14.58
N GLU A 374 10.99 -7.15 -15.73
CA GLU A 374 10.94 -5.71 -15.87
C GLU A 374 9.79 -5.34 -16.81
N TYR A 375 8.78 -4.63 -16.30
CA TYR A 375 7.70 -4.12 -17.14
C TYR A 375 8.09 -2.77 -17.76
N THR A 376 8.21 -2.73 -19.09
CA THR A 376 8.75 -1.58 -19.84
C THR A 376 7.75 -0.90 -20.75
N SER A 377 6.48 -1.33 -20.76
CA SER A 377 5.48 -0.77 -21.68
C SER A 377 5.30 0.73 -21.49
N SER A 378 5.22 1.47 -22.59
CA SER A 378 4.78 2.87 -22.61
C SER A 378 3.42 3.04 -23.29
N ASP A 379 2.73 1.94 -23.57
CA ASP A 379 1.37 1.97 -24.10
C ASP A 379 0.38 2.27 -22.97
N TYR A 380 0.25 3.56 -22.66
CA TYR A 380 -0.70 3.99 -21.65
C TYR A 380 -2.16 3.73 -22.05
N LYS A 381 -2.48 3.46 -23.34
CA LYS A 381 -3.86 3.08 -23.73
C LYS A 381 -4.17 1.67 -23.25
N ASP A 382 -3.27 0.72 -23.46
CA ASP A 382 -3.37 -0.65 -22.92
C ASP A 382 -3.50 -0.62 -21.38
N ILE A 383 -2.62 0.15 -20.72
CA ILE A 383 -2.67 0.35 -19.26
C ILE A 383 -3.99 0.96 -18.82
N LYS A 384 -4.49 2.00 -19.50
CA LYS A 384 -5.78 2.61 -19.17
C LYS A 384 -6.92 1.62 -19.31
N ASN A 385 -6.95 0.83 -20.38
CA ASN A 385 -7.99 -0.18 -20.59
C ASN A 385 -8.00 -1.21 -19.47
N PHE A 386 -6.83 -1.69 -19.05
CA PHE A 386 -6.71 -2.59 -17.91
C PHE A 386 -7.26 -1.94 -16.63
N ILE A 387 -6.82 -0.72 -16.30
CA ILE A 387 -7.24 -0.05 -15.07
C ILE A 387 -8.75 0.27 -15.10
N SER A 388 -9.31 0.74 -16.21
CA SER A 388 -10.73 1.09 -16.28
C SER A 388 -11.65 -0.12 -16.16
N GLN A 389 -11.19 -1.29 -16.60
CA GLN A 389 -11.94 -2.55 -16.52
C GLN A 389 -11.82 -3.23 -15.16
N HIS A 390 -10.61 -3.33 -14.61
CA HIS A 390 -10.32 -4.18 -13.44
C HIS A 390 -10.04 -3.37 -12.15
N TYR A 391 -9.59 -2.12 -12.29
CA TYR A 391 -9.16 -1.24 -11.19
C TYR A 391 -9.84 0.14 -11.25
N ASN A 392 -11.15 0.17 -11.56
CA ASN A 392 -11.88 1.43 -11.71
C ASN A 392 -12.01 2.16 -10.37
N MET A 393 -11.06 3.05 -10.11
CA MET A 393 -10.97 3.78 -8.84
C MET A 393 -12.15 4.73 -8.62
N LEU A 394 -12.72 5.28 -9.71
CA LEU A 394 -13.89 6.14 -9.64
C LEU A 394 -15.10 5.34 -9.15
N SER A 395 -15.37 4.19 -9.76
CA SER A 395 -16.46 3.28 -9.33
C SER A 395 -16.23 2.76 -7.92
N TYR A 396 -14.99 2.42 -7.56
CA TYR A 396 -14.65 2.00 -6.20
C TYR A 396 -15.03 3.05 -5.16
N HIS A 397 -14.65 4.32 -5.38
CA HIS A 397 -15.02 5.42 -4.49
C HIS A 397 -16.54 5.64 -4.48
N GLN A 398 -17.17 5.75 -5.65
CA GLN A 398 -18.60 6.05 -5.78
C GLN A 398 -19.53 4.97 -5.22
N SER A 399 -19.09 3.72 -5.12
CA SER A 399 -19.89 2.64 -4.52
C SER A 399 -20.13 2.81 -3.01
N ASN A 400 -19.43 3.75 -2.34
CA ASN A 400 -19.76 4.13 -0.97
C ASN A 400 -20.93 5.12 -0.93
N GLU A 401 -22.10 4.66 -0.46
CA GLU A 401 -23.33 5.46 -0.41
C GLU A 401 -23.20 6.76 0.41
N ILE A 402 -22.24 6.83 1.33
CA ILE A 402 -22.04 8.03 2.15
C ILE A 402 -21.76 9.27 1.29
N TRP A 403 -21.06 9.11 0.17
CA TRP A 403 -20.66 10.24 -0.67
C TRP A 403 -21.84 10.92 -1.35
N SER A 404 -22.92 10.20 -1.65
CA SER A 404 -24.16 10.79 -2.17
C SER A 404 -25.06 11.37 -1.09
N LYS A 405 -24.85 10.98 0.18
CA LYS A 405 -25.63 11.45 1.34
C LYS A 405 -25.04 12.68 2.04
N LEU A 406 -23.85 13.15 1.64
CA LEU A 406 -23.23 14.33 2.23
C LEU A 406 -24.12 15.57 2.06
N PRO A 407 -24.42 16.32 3.14
CA PRO A 407 -25.39 17.39 3.09
C PRO A 407 -24.85 18.63 2.39
N VAL A 408 -25.66 19.24 1.52
CA VAL A 408 -25.32 20.54 0.90
C VAL A 408 -25.51 21.70 1.88
N LYS A 409 -26.48 21.57 2.79
CA LYS A 409 -26.80 22.61 3.79
C LYS A 409 -25.80 22.61 4.95
N LEU A 410 -25.71 23.75 5.63
CA LEU A 410 -25.00 23.88 6.91
C LEU A 410 -25.62 22.98 7.98
N TRP A 411 -24.81 22.49 8.91
CA TRP A 411 -25.21 21.53 9.95
C TRP A 411 -26.44 21.97 10.74
N GLU A 412 -26.47 23.24 11.16
CA GLU A 412 -27.58 23.84 11.91
C GLU A 412 -28.91 23.85 11.15
N LYS A 413 -28.86 23.79 9.81
CA LYS A 413 -30.03 23.80 8.92
C LYS A 413 -30.47 22.39 8.50
N LEU A 414 -29.80 21.34 9.00
CA LEU A 414 -30.20 19.96 8.78
C LEU A 414 -31.36 19.60 9.71
N ASP A 415 -32.28 18.78 9.20
CA ASP A 415 -33.33 18.20 10.03
C ASP A 415 -32.74 17.22 11.07
N LYS A 416 -33.52 16.94 12.11
CA LYS A 416 -33.08 16.11 13.25
C LYS A 416 -32.73 14.68 12.83
N GLU A 417 -33.39 14.14 11.82
CA GLU A 417 -33.16 12.78 11.33
C GLU A 417 -31.81 12.68 10.62
N THR A 418 -31.51 13.61 9.71
CA THR A 418 -30.22 13.72 9.03
C THR A 418 -29.08 13.91 10.04
N GLN A 419 -29.24 14.80 11.03
CA GLN A 419 -28.22 14.96 12.07
C GLN A 419 -28.03 13.67 12.89
N ALA A 420 -29.11 12.96 13.21
CA ALA A 420 -29.04 11.68 13.95
C ALA A 420 -28.31 10.60 13.13
N TYR A 421 -28.56 10.52 11.82
CA TYR A 421 -27.83 9.65 10.91
C TYR A 421 -26.31 9.89 10.98
N PHE A 422 -25.86 11.14 10.85
CA PHE A 422 -24.44 11.46 10.88
C PHE A 422 -23.79 11.25 12.25
N ARG A 423 -24.52 11.47 13.35
CA ARG A 423 -24.02 11.13 14.70
C ARG A 423 -23.76 9.64 14.83
N LYS A 424 -24.69 8.80 14.35
CA LYS A 424 -24.51 7.35 14.33
C LYS A 424 -23.34 6.95 13.43
N LEU A 425 -23.24 7.55 12.26
CA LEU A 425 -22.15 7.31 11.31
C LEU A 425 -20.78 7.62 11.94
N LYS A 426 -20.61 8.79 12.59
CA LYS A 426 -19.36 9.15 13.28
C LYS A 426 -19.02 8.12 14.36
N LYS A 427 -19.98 7.71 15.18
CA LYS A 427 -19.77 6.69 16.22
C LYS A 427 -19.25 5.39 15.60
N THR A 428 -19.92 4.88 14.58
CA THR A 428 -19.54 3.60 13.93
C THR A 428 -18.20 3.72 13.18
N PHE A 429 -17.94 4.83 12.49
CA PHE A 429 -16.67 5.08 11.82
C PHE A 429 -15.51 5.09 12.81
N THR A 430 -15.67 5.78 13.94
CA THR A 430 -14.65 5.87 15.00
C THR A 430 -14.38 4.50 15.60
N LEU A 431 -15.44 3.76 15.94
CA LEU A 431 -15.33 2.40 16.47
C LEU A 431 -14.53 1.48 15.54
N ILE A 432 -14.89 1.42 14.26
CA ILE A 432 -14.16 0.60 13.29
C ILE A 432 -12.74 1.11 13.10
N ASN A 433 -12.54 2.44 13.01
CA ASN A 433 -11.20 3.00 12.89
C ASN A 433 -10.30 2.57 14.06
N ASP A 434 -10.80 2.60 15.28
CA ASP A 434 -10.04 2.28 16.48
C ASP A 434 -9.78 0.76 16.59
N SER A 435 -10.75 -0.08 16.20
CA SER A 435 -10.54 -1.53 16.11
C SER A 435 -9.52 -1.91 15.04
N LEU A 436 -9.48 -1.18 13.91
CA LEU A 436 -8.50 -1.39 12.85
C LEU A 436 -7.12 -0.83 13.25
N PHE A 437 -7.10 0.33 13.89
CA PHE A 437 -5.89 1.10 14.16
C PHE A 437 -5.83 1.50 15.64
N PRO A 438 -5.65 0.53 16.56
CA PRO A 438 -5.65 0.82 17.99
C PRO A 438 -4.56 1.82 18.35
N GLU A 439 -4.83 2.64 19.36
CA GLU A 439 -3.83 3.56 19.89
C GLU A 439 -2.56 2.81 20.31
N SER A 440 -1.41 3.40 20.03
CA SER A 440 -0.12 2.81 20.36
C SER A 440 0.71 3.84 21.13
N PRO A 441 1.10 3.56 22.39
CA PRO A 441 1.93 4.48 23.16
C PRO A 441 3.28 4.75 22.46
N LYS A 442 3.78 3.79 21.68
CA LYS A 442 5.00 3.87 20.87
C LYS A 442 4.96 4.96 19.79
N ARG A 443 3.78 5.44 19.41
CA ARG A 443 3.54 6.33 18.25
C ARG A 443 3.05 7.71 18.66
N LYS A 444 3.09 8.05 19.94
CA LYS A 444 2.75 9.40 20.41
C LYS A 444 3.86 10.36 19.95
N PRO A 445 3.52 11.46 19.25
CA PRO A 445 4.46 12.57 19.09
C PRO A 445 4.89 13.01 20.49
N ALA A 446 6.16 13.39 20.67
CA ALA A 446 6.56 14.06 21.90
C ALA A 446 5.60 15.24 22.10
N THR A 447 4.86 15.23 23.22
CA THR A 447 4.14 16.43 23.65
C THR A 447 5.20 17.50 23.78
N SER A 448 5.09 18.56 22.97
CA SER A 448 5.76 19.81 23.31
C SER A 448 5.39 20.07 24.76
N ASN A 449 6.39 20.11 25.65
CA ASN A 449 6.21 20.44 27.06
C ASN A 449 5.19 21.59 27.19
N GLU A 450 4.28 21.42 28.14
CA GLU A 450 3.54 22.54 28.72
C GLU A 450 4.47 23.69 29.11
#